data_AF-A0A2E2W889-F1
#
_entry.id   AF-A0A2E2W889-F1
#
_cell.length_a   1.000
_cell.length_b   1.000
_cell.length_c   1.000
_cell.angle_alpha   90.00
_cell.angle_beta   90.00
_cell.angle_gamma   90.00
#
_symmetry.space_group_name_H-M   'P 1'
#
loop_
_entity.id
_entity.type
_entity.pdbx_description
1 polymer ?
#
loop_
_entity_poly.entity_id
_entity_poly.type
_entity_poly.pdbx_seq_one_letter_code
_entity_poly.pdbx_strand_id
1 'polypeptide(L)'
;MSRNLVLPFFPTPPEEYDQQYMSELVRAFSIYLTQMQNPGEGRHTGLALTNLQTDDQGLAVGELFNYKNASGTMGYIKIVVADASNLRGITATGSVGSVTVTT
;
A
#
# COMPACT_ATOMS: atom_id res chain seq x y z
N MET A 1 10.65 1.61 7.66
CA MET A 1 11.45 2.15 8.77
C MET A 1 12.65 1.23 9.00
N SER A 2 13.83 1.63 8.51
CA SER A 2 15.06 0.81 8.52
C SER A 2 15.70 0.78 9.91
N ARG A 3 16.01 -0.43 10.40
CA ARG A 3 16.57 -0.70 11.72
C ARG A 3 18.10 -0.64 11.68
N ASN A 4 18.66 0.57 11.62
CA ASN A 4 20.03 0.88 12.09
C ASN A 4 20.31 2.39 12.17
N LEU A 5 19.27 3.21 12.25
CA LEU A 5 19.41 4.66 12.19
C LEU A 5 19.45 5.21 13.61
N VAL A 6 20.57 5.84 13.98
CA VAL A 6 20.71 6.54 15.26
C VAL A 6 19.60 7.58 15.33
N LEU A 7 18.71 7.45 16.32
CA LEU A 7 17.69 8.46 16.58
C LEU A 7 18.39 9.78 16.93
N PRO A 8 18.08 10.90 16.24
CA PRO A 8 18.61 12.18 16.63
C PRO A 8 18.07 12.55 18.03
N PHE A 9 18.97 12.76 18.99
CA PHE A 9 18.63 13.27 20.31
C PHE A 9 18.59 14.80 20.27
N PHE A 10 17.53 15.39 20.82
CA PHE A 10 17.45 16.83 21.01
C PHE A 10 18.10 17.21 22.36
N PRO A 11 19.06 18.14 22.38
CA PRO A 11 19.68 18.59 23.62
C PRO A 11 18.68 19.40 24.48
N THR A 12 18.81 19.30 25.80
CA THR A 12 18.03 20.09 26.77
C THR A 12 18.34 21.57 26.62
N PRO A 13 17.33 22.46 26.54
CA PRO A 13 17.55 23.88 26.28
C PRO A 13 18.29 24.56 27.44
N PRO A 14 19.32 25.37 27.16
CA PRO A 14 19.94 26.24 28.16
C PRO A 14 18.99 27.40 28.55
N GLU A 15 19.15 27.93 29.76
CA GLU A 15 18.36 29.09 30.24
C GLU A 15 18.75 30.40 29.53
N GLU A 16 19.96 30.46 28.99
CA GLU A 16 20.49 31.58 28.22
C GLU A 16 20.73 31.17 26.77
N TYR A 17 20.73 32.16 25.87
CA TYR A 17 20.98 31.91 24.45
C TYR A 17 22.41 31.44 24.21
N ASP A 18 22.56 30.23 23.66
CA ASP A 18 23.84 29.63 23.28
C ASP A 18 23.87 29.33 21.77
N GLN A 19 24.89 29.86 21.07
CA GLN A 19 25.07 29.63 19.64
C GLN A 19 25.45 28.18 19.29
N GLN A 20 26.21 27.50 20.15
CA GLN A 20 26.52 26.08 19.97
C GLN A 20 25.24 25.24 20.09
N TYR A 21 24.38 25.53 21.08
CA TYR A 21 23.10 24.83 21.22
C TYR A 21 22.22 24.96 19.97
N MET A 22 22.08 26.17 19.42
CA MET A 22 21.31 26.38 18.19
C MET A 22 21.92 25.65 16.98
N SER A 23 23.25 25.58 16.90
CA SER A 23 23.93 24.84 15.84
C SER A 23 23.69 23.32 15.92
N GLU A 24 23.65 22.76 17.13
CA GLU A 24 23.34 21.35 17.37
C GLU A 24 21.88 21.02 17.05
N LEU A 25 20.97 21.92 17.40
CA LEU A 25 19.54 21.78 17.12
C LEU A 25 19.28 21.78 15.61
N VAL A 26 19.86 22.72 14.85
CA VAL A 26 19.78 22.75 13.38
C VAL A 26 20.38 21.48 12.75
N ARG A 27 21.49 20.98 13.29
CA ARG A 27 22.12 19.73 12.83
C ARG A 27 21.22 18.52 13.08
N ALA A 28 20.61 18.41 14.25
CA ALA A 28 19.67 17.34 14.58
C ALA A 28 18.43 17.36 13.66
N PHE A 29 17.89 18.55 13.37
CA PHE A 29 16.77 18.71 12.43
C PHE A 29 17.14 18.35 10.98
N SER A 30 18.33 18.73 10.53
CA SER A 30 18.80 18.41 9.17
C SER A 30 18.95 16.89 8.97
N ILE A 31 19.47 16.20 10.00
CA ILE A 31 19.55 14.73 10.00
C ILE A 31 18.15 14.13 9.97
N TYR A 32 17.24 14.59 10.85
CA TYR A 32 15.85 14.12 10.86
C TYR A 32 15.14 14.28 9.50
N LEU A 33 15.25 15.45 8.85
CA LEU A 33 14.66 15.71 7.54
C LEU A 33 15.24 14.79 6.46
N THR A 34 16.56 14.56 6.47
CA THR A 34 17.21 13.66 5.52
C THR A 34 16.75 12.21 5.69
N GLN A 35 16.51 11.78 6.94
CA GLN A 35 15.97 10.46 7.26
C GLN A 35 14.49 10.32 6.86
N MET A 36 13.72 11.41 6.94
CA MET A 36 12.31 11.44 6.54
C MET A 36 12.14 11.45 5.02
N GLN A 37 13.04 12.10 4.28
CA GLN A 37 13.01 12.15 2.80
C GLN A 37 13.65 10.93 2.13
N ASN A 38 14.58 10.24 2.81
CA ASN A 38 15.12 8.96 2.36
C ASN A 38 14.65 7.83 3.28
N PRO A 39 13.34 7.52 3.31
CA PRO A 39 12.88 6.31 3.95
C PRO A 39 13.42 5.15 3.12
N GLY A 40 14.61 4.65 3.46
CA GLY A 40 15.16 3.44 2.86
C GLY A 40 14.16 2.27 3.00
N GLU A 41 14.45 1.14 2.35
CA GLU A 41 13.55 0.01 2.20
C GLU A 41 12.66 -0.24 3.44
N GLY A 42 11.37 0.00 3.26
CA GLY A 42 10.38 -0.19 4.29
C GLY A 42 10.25 -1.68 4.61
N ARG A 43 10.79 -2.12 5.74
CA ARG A 43 10.37 -3.39 6.37
C ARG A 43 9.16 -3.12 7.25
N HIS A 44 8.00 -3.57 6.79
CA HIS A 44 6.75 -3.47 7.52
C HIS A 44 6.50 -4.79 8.24
N THR A 45 6.35 -4.75 9.57
CA THR A 45 5.97 -5.93 10.37
C THR A 45 4.50 -6.29 10.15
N GLY A 46 3.67 -5.32 9.78
CA GLY A 46 2.28 -5.52 9.41
C GLY A 46 1.80 -4.40 8.48
N LEU A 47 0.98 -4.79 7.52
CA LEU A 47 0.30 -3.90 6.57
C LEU A 47 -1.16 -4.33 6.50
N ALA A 48 -2.07 -3.42 6.85
CA ALA A 48 -3.50 -3.62 6.69
C ALA A 48 -3.95 -2.85 5.45
N LEU A 49 -4.13 -3.57 4.34
CA LEU A 49 -4.66 -2.99 3.10
C LEU A 49 -6.19 -3.11 3.14
N THR A 50 -6.85 -2.02 3.53
CA THR A 50 -8.31 -1.95 3.55
C THR A 50 -8.85 -1.60 2.16
N ASN A 51 -10.04 -2.11 1.83
CA ASN A 51 -10.75 -1.76 0.60
C ASN A 51 -10.04 -2.11 -0.72
N LEU A 52 -9.25 -3.20 -0.75
CA LEU A 52 -8.73 -3.74 -2.01
C LEU A 52 -9.89 -4.24 -2.88
N GLN A 53 -9.92 -3.79 -4.12
CA GLN A 53 -10.87 -4.30 -5.12
C GLN A 53 -10.53 -5.74 -5.54
N THR A 54 -11.48 -6.43 -6.15
CA THR A 54 -11.38 -7.85 -6.51
C THR A 54 -10.97 -8.10 -7.97
N ASP A 55 -10.75 -7.03 -8.72
CA ASP A 55 -10.46 -7.02 -10.15
C ASP A 55 -9.41 -5.97 -10.51
N ASP A 56 -8.93 -5.98 -11.76
CA ASP A 56 -7.93 -5.04 -12.27
C ASP A 56 -8.57 -3.87 -13.06
N GLN A 57 -9.90 -3.74 -13.06
CA GLN A 57 -10.60 -2.78 -13.92
C GLN A 57 -10.57 -1.38 -13.34
N GLY A 58 -9.95 -0.45 -14.07
CA GLY A 58 -9.86 0.96 -13.67
C GLY A 58 -8.74 1.25 -12.65
N LEU A 59 -7.89 0.26 -12.34
CA LEU A 59 -6.65 0.46 -11.61
C LEU A 59 -5.53 0.90 -12.55
N ALA A 60 -4.61 1.71 -12.03
CA ALA A 60 -3.36 2.02 -12.69
C ALA A 60 -2.37 0.85 -12.61
N VAL A 61 -1.42 0.80 -13.55
CA VAL A 61 -0.32 -0.17 -13.53
C VAL A 61 0.49 -0.01 -12.23
N GLY A 62 0.73 -1.11 -11.54
CA GLY A 62 1.44 -1.12 -10.25
C GLY A 62 0.53 -1.10 -9.02
N GLU A 63 -0.77 -0.88 -9.17
CA GLU A 63 -1.70 -0.96 -8.05
C GLU A 63 -2.00 -2.40 -7.62
N LEU A 64 -2.37 -2.56 -6.35
CA LEU A 64 -2.66 -3.85 -5.73
C LEU A 64 -4.16 -4.14 -5.77
N PHE A 65 -4.51 -5.40 -6.04
CA PHE A 65 -5.88 -5.88 -5.94
C PHE A 65 -5.92 -7.30 -5.36
N ASN A 66 -7.04 -7.65 -4.76
CA ASN A 66 -7.31 -9.01 -4.30
C ASN A 66 -7.87 -9.83 -5.47
N TYR A 67 -7.50 -11.09 -5.60
CA TYR A 67 -7.96 -11.95 -6.67
C TYR A 67 -8.35 -13.34 -6.16
N LYS A 68 -9.21 -13.99 -6.94
CA LYS A 68 -9.64 -15.37 -6.68
C LYS A 68 -8.49 -16.36 -6.84
N ASN A 69 -8.49 -17.37 -5.98
CA ASN A 69 -7.62 -18.52 -6.11
C ASN A 69 -8.16 -19.53 -7.14
N ALA A 70 -7.37 -20.57 -7.44
CA ALA A 70 -7.77 -21.63 -8.37
C ALA A 70 -9.05 -22.37 -7.92
N SER A 71 -9.41 -22.28 -6.62
CA SER A 71 -10.63 -22.83 -6.05
C SER A 71 -11.82 -21.86 -6.08
N GLY A 72 -11.69 -20.67 -6.66
CA GLY A 72 -12.76 -19.66 -6.74
C GLY A 72 -12.90 -18.77 -5.49
N THR A 73 -12.12 -18.99 -4.43
CA THR A 73 -12.17 -18.21 -3.19
C THR A 73 -11.21 -17.02 -3.25
N MET A 74 -11.62 -15.84 -2.77
CA MET A 74 -10.73 -14.67 -2.67
C MET A 74 -9.57 -14.95 -1.72
N GLY A 75 -8.33 -14.62 -2.10
CA GLY A 75 -7.19 -14.88 -1.22
C GLY A 75 -5.79 -14.61 -1.77
N TYR A 76 -5.64 -14.13 -3.00
CA TYR A 76 -4.34 -13.75 -3.56
C TYR A 76 -4.25 -12.26 -3.78
N ILE A 77 -3.12 -11.66 -3.43
CA ILE A 77 -2.81 -10.28 -3.79
C ILE A 77 -2.06 -10.31 -5.11
N LYS A 78 -2.55 -9.56 -6.09
CA LYS A 78 -1.92 -9.37 -7.39
C LYS A 78 -1.63 -7.89 -7.62
N ILE A 79 -0.67 -7.64 -8.51
CA ILE A 79 -0.32 -6.29 -8.99
C ILE A 79 -0.84 -6.17 -10.42
N VAL A 80 -1.37 -4.99 -10.77
CA VAL A 80 -1.78 -4.68 -12.13
C VAL A 80 -0.55 -4.54 -13.02
N VAL A 81 -0.48 -5.35 -14.06
CA VAL A 81 0.58 -5.30 -15.09
C VAL A 81 -0.08 -4.95 -16.41
N ALA A 82 0.59 -4.12 -17.21
CA ALA A 82 0.14 -3.82 -18.56
C ALA A 82 -0.01 -5.12 -19.37
N ASP A 83 -1.04 -5.18 -20.22
CA ASP A 83 -1.31 -6.31 -21.11
C ASP A 83 -1.58 -7.66 -20.42
N ALA A 84 -1.79 -7.67 -19.09
CA ALA A 84 -2.19 -8.84 -18.32
C ALA A 84 -3.68 -8.74 -17.95
N SER A 85 -4.48 -9.67 -18.44
CA SER A 85 -5.94 -9.62 -18.27
C SER A 85 -6.41 -10.49 -17.09
N ASN A 86 -7.04 -9.88 -16.08
CA ASN A 86 -7.71 -10.59 -14.99
C ASN A 86 -9.23 -10.37 -15.10
N LEU A 87 -9.88 -11.10 -16.00
CA LEU A 87 -11.32 -10.98 -16.26
C LEU A 87 -12.17 -11.15 -15.00
N ARG A 88 -12.98 -10.13 -14.73
CA ARG A 88 -14.13 -10.23 -13.82
C ARG A 88 -15.14 -11.17 -14.47
N GLY A 89 -15.32 -12.35 -13.89
CA GLY A 89 -16.29 -13.32 -14.41
C GLY A 89 -17.68 -12.68 -14.41
N ILE A 90 -18.30 -12.62 -15.59
CA ILE A 90 -19.68 -12.13 -15.73
C ILE A 90 -20.60 -13.35 -15.68
N THR A 91 -21.42 -13.44 -14.64
CA THR A 91 -22.48 -14.46 -14.55
C THR A 91 -23.79 -13.80 -14.94
N ALA A 92 -24.39 -14.26 -16.04
CA ALA A 92 -25.72 -13.82 -16.49
C ALA A 92 -26.70 -14.99 -16.39
N THR A 93 -27.84 -14.77 -15.76
CA THR A 93 -28.93 -15.76 -15.70
C THR A 93 -29.87 -15.52 -16.88
N GLY A 94 -29.89 -16.43 -17.85
CA GLY A 94 -30.84 -16.39 -18.98
C GLY A 94 -32.07 -17.24 -18.68
N SER A 95 -33.27 -16.69 -18.86
CA SER A 95 -34.53 -17.45 -18.81
C SER A 95 -34.87 -17.96 -20.20
N VAL A 96 -35.06 -19.27 -20.36
CA VAL A 96 -35.56 -19.86 -21.62
C VAL A 96 -37.03 -20.23 -21.41
N GLY A 97 -37.91 -19.64 -22.22
CA GLY A 97 -39.37 -19.81 -22.10
C GLY A 97 -39.82 -21.27 -22.28
N SER A 98 -40.86 -21.68 -21.56
CA SER A 98 -41.42 -23.03 -21.63
C SER A 98 -42.27 -23.22 -22.88
N VAL A 99 -42.01 -24.29 -23.65
CA VAL A 99 -42.87 -24.72 -24.75
C VAL A 99 -43.86 -25.75 -24.23
N THR A 100 -45.15 -25.44 -24.33
CA THR A 100 -46.23 -26.41 -24.06
C THR A 100 -46.59 -27.10 -25.38
N VAL A 101 -46.41 -28.42 -25.45
CA VAL A 101 -46.88 -29.25 -26.57
C VAL A 101 -48.22 -29.84 -26.16
N THR A 102 -49.27 -29.50 -26.91
CA THR A 102 -50.59 -30.12 -26.80
C THR A 102 -50.74 -31.19 -27.88
N THR A 103 -51.10 -32.39 -27.45
CA THR A 103 -51.36 -33.57 -28.30
C THR A 103 -52.76 -33.56 -28.87
#